data_AF-A5DPF1-F1
#
_entry.id   AF-A5DPF1-F1
#
_cell.length_a   1.000
_cell.length_b   1.000
_cell.length_c   1.000
_cell.angle_alpha   90.00
_cell.angle_beta   90.00
_cell.angle_gamma   90.00
#
_symmetry.space_group_name_H-M   'P 1'
#
loop_
_entity.id
_entity.type
_entity.pdbx_description
1 polymer ?
#
loop_
_entity_poly.entity_id
_entity_poly.type
_entity_poly.pdbx_seq_one_letter_code
_entity_poly.pdbx_strand_id
1 'polypeptide(L)'
;MGNDGGTIAKRQDLFSLHKPKQKEALEDEQVNVCAISYMPLSDPVVGDYKGFLYRKDKLIEYILASKKSSENQKKELKHIRSLKDVVDIKVTWKNHQIVCPVTETVRTKKIQFAYLRPCGCLMAYKLLEKIRGQFRDSDLENRPNSSCPNCGRSFHFDHDVVKLGESDEENHQYVTKVLKEYHSGKKRLKEKTKTKSTESTAESTLETTSVAPKKSSTDPSNPSKRSLSDTPTAKRTKV
;
A
#
# COMPACT_ATOMS: atom_id res chain seq x y z
N MET A 1 -62.25 29.41 -44.48
CA MET A 1 -62.01 28.15 -43.73
C MET A 1 -60.57 28.19 -43.25
N GLY A 2 -60.34 28.04 -41.95
CA GLY A 2 -59.02 28.27 -41.35
C GLY A 2 -58.06 27.10 -41.60
N ASN A 3 -56.82 27.41 -42.00
CA ASN A 3 -55.75 26.42 -42.01
C ASN A 3 -55.11 26.39 -40.61
N ASP A 4 -55.13 25.21 -39.99
CA ASP A 4 -54.65 25.02 -38.63
C ASP A 4 -53.14 25.30 -38.51
N GLY A 5 -52.77 26.00 -37.44
CA GLY A 5 -51.42 26.51 -37.21
C GLY A 5 -50.50 25.41 -36.71
N GLY A 6 -50.04 24.53 -37.61
CA GLY A 6 -49.13 23.43 -37.30
C GLY A 6 -47.96 23.87 -36.43
N THR A 7 -47.96 23.40 -35.18
CA THR A 7 -46.98 23.77 -34.16
C THR A 7 -45.60 23.20 -34.50
N ILE A 8 -44.79 24.01 -35.19
CA ILE A 8 -43.38 23.69 -35.42
C ILE A 8 -42.69 23.57 -34.07
N ALA A 9 -42.33 22.33 -33.70
CA ALA A 9 -41.58 22.02 -32.50
C ALA A 9 -40.32 22.88 -32.44
N LYS A 10 -40.15 23.64 -31.36
CA LYS A 10 -39.02 24.57 -31.25
C LYS A 10 -37.75 23.76 -31.02
N ARG A 11 -36.61 24.31 -31.42
CA ARG A 11 -35.29 23.67 -31.26
C ARG A 11 -35.02 23.23 -29.80
N GLN A 12 -35.59 23.95 -28.84
CA GLN A 12 -35.52 23.66 -27.40
C GLN A 12 -36.22 22.33 -27.01
N ASP A 13 -37.30 21.96 -27.71
CA ASP A 13 -38.02 20.69 -27.51
C ASP A 13 -37.16 19.52 -28.02
N LEU A 14 -36.52 19.69 -29.18
CA LEU A 14 -35.57 18.71 -29.74
C LEU A 14 -34.32 18.52 -28.88
N PHE A 15 -33.83 19.57 -28.22
CA PHE A 15 -32.72 19.48 -27.25
C PHE A 15 -33.11 18.70 -25.99
N SER A 16 -34.37 18.75 -25.57
CA SER A 16 -34.87 18.00 -24.40
C SER A 16 -34.98 16.49 -24.67
N LEU A 17 -35.24 16.11 -25.93
CA LEU A 17 -35.25 14.72 -26.40
C LEU A 17 -33.83 14.16 -26.63
N HIS A 18 -32.86 15.01 -27.00
CA HIS A 18 -31.45 14.64 -27.14
C HIS A 18 -30.66 14.74 -25.81
N LYS A 19 -31.11 14.05 -24.76
CA LYS A 19 -30.21 13.65 -23.67
C LYS A 19 -29.47 12.36 -24.08
N PRO A 20 -28.17 12.40 -24.46
CA PRO A 20 -27.47 11.19 -24.84
C PRO A 20 -27.29 10.29 -23.61
N LYS A 21 -27.77 9.04 -23.70
CA LYS A 21 -27.50 7.97 -22.73
C LYS A 21 -26.01 7.66 -22.54
N GLN A 22 -25.13 8.25 -23.37
CA GLN A 22 -23.68 8.09 -23.34
C GLN A 22 -22.99 8.80 -22.16
N LYS A 23 -23.66 9.69 -21.41
CA LYS A 23 -23.03 10.36 -20.26
C LYS A 23 -22.60 9.40 -19.15
N GLU A 24 -23.38 8.36 -18.88
CA GLU A 24 -23.07 7.42 -17.78
C GLU A 24 -21.76 6.65 -18.03
N ALA A 25 -21.48 6.25 -19.28
CA ALA A 25 -20.26 5.50 -19.63
C ALA A 25 -18.97 6.34 -19.50
N LEU A 26 -18.99 7.60 -19.97
CA LEU A 26 -17.85 8.52 -19.86
C LEU A 26 -17.57 8.93 -18.41
N GLU A 27 -18.58 8.88 -17.55
CA GLU A 27 -18.41 9.19 -16.13
C GLU A 27 -17.71 8.07 -15.35
N ASP A 28 -17.77 6.81 -15.79
CA ASP A 28 -17.10 5.69 -15.13
C ASP A 28 -15.60 5.56 -15.51
N GLU A 29 -15.19 6.06 -16.67
CA GLU A 29 -13.77 6.12 -17.08
C GLU A 29 -12.92 6.96 -16.11
N GLN A 30 -13.53 7.97 -15.48
CA GLN A 30 -12.88 8.87 -14.53
C GLN A 30 -12.51 8.21 -13.19
N VAL A 31 -12.93 6.96 -12.94
CA VAL A 31 -12.72 6.27 -11.65
C VAL A 31 -11.33 5.62 -11.54
N ASN A 32 -10.68 5.36 -12.68
CA ASN A 32 -9.41 4.61 -12.76
C ASN A 32 -8.22 5.51 -13.12
N VAL A 33 -8.16 6.72 -12.55
CA VAL A 33 -7.09 7.71 -12.78
C VAL A 33 -6.09 7.82 -11.62
N CYS A 34 -4.84 8.12 -11.94
CA CYS A 34 -3.76 8.39 -11.00
C CYS A 34 -3.94 9.77 -10.35
N ALA A 35 -4.05 9.86 -9.03
CA ALA A 35 -4.29 11.13 -8.34
C ALA A 35 -3.13 12.15 -8.43
N ILE A 36 -1.90 11.72 -8.78
CA ILE A 36 -0.77 12.64 -9.03
C ILE A 36 -0.84 13.27 -10.42
N SER A 37 -1.09 12.45 -11.45
CA SER A 37 -0.84 12.79 -12.86
C SER A 37 -2.08 12.85 -13.73
N TYR A 38 -3.27 12.51 -13.19
CA TYR A 38 -4.56 12.43 -13.88
C TYR A 38 -4.60 11.54 -15.13
N MET A 39 -3.56 10.72 -15.33
CA MET A 39 -3.48 9.70 -16.37
C MET A 39 -4.19 8.41 -15.93
N PRO A 40 -4.64 7.55 -16.87
CA PRO A 40 -5.15 6.23 -16.53
C PRO A 40 -4.13 5.43 -15.70
N LEU A 41 -4.63 4.73 -14.70
CA LEU A 41 -3.85 3.80 -13.89
C LEU A 41 -3.35 2.66 -14.75
N SER A 42 -2.15 2.20 -14.44
CA SER A 42 -1.45 1.08 -15.07
C SER A 42 -0.57 0.44 -14.02
N ASP A 43 -0.39 -0.87 -14.11
CA ASP A 43 0.49 -1.58 -13.18
C ASP A 43 1.95 -1.18 -13.40
N PRO A 44 2.75 -1.05 -12.32
CA PRO A 44 2.38 -1.26 -10.91
C PRO A 44 1.60 -0.08 -10.28
N VAL A 45 0.49 -0.40 -9.62
CA VAL A 45 -0.35 0.54 -8.85
C VAL A 45 -0.01 0.49 -7.36
N VAL A 46 -0.01 1.66 -6.73
CA VAL A 46 0.14 1.83 -5.27
C VAL A 46 -0.99 2.68 -4.72
N GLY A 47 -1.30 2.54 -3.44
CA GLY A 47 -2.32 3.36 -2.77
C GLY A 47 -1.88 3.91 -1.42
N ASP A 48 -2.48 5.03 -1.04
CA ASP A 48 -2.30 5.66 0.27
C ASP A 48 -3.47 5.37 1.21
N TYR A 49 -3.27 5.66 2.50
CA TYR A 49 -4.29 5.45 3.52
C TYR A 49 -5.57 6.30 3.34
N LYS A 50 -5.54 7.32 2.46
CA LYS A 50 -6.70 8.16 2.13
C LYS A 50 -7.59 7.52 1.05
N GLY A 51 -7.18 6.38 0.49
CA GLY A 51 -7.92 5.70 -0.55
C GLY A 51 -7.70 6.28 -1.96
N PHE A 52 -6.59 6.99 -2.18
CA PHE A 52 -6.15 7.37 -3.53
C PHE A 52 -5.25 6.29 -4.13
N LEU A 53 -5.32 6.17 -5.46
CA LEU A 53 -4.48 5.29 -6.25
C LEU A 53 -3.49 6.10 -7.10
N TYR A 54 -2.28 5.57 -7.23
CA TYR A 54 -1.19 6.18 -7.97
C TYR A 54 -0.49 5.14 -8.84
N ARG A 55 0.04 5.59 -9.98
CA ARG A 55 1.08 4.84 -10.69
C ARG A 55 2.38 4.95 -9.92
N LYS A 56 3.06 3.82 -9.66
CA LYS A 56 4.29 3.76 -8.86
C LYS A 56 5.38 4.68 -9.42
N ASP A 57 5.55 4.71 -10.75
CA ASP A 57 6.52 5.57 -11.45
C ASP A 57 6.33 7.05 -11.08
N LYS A 58 5.09 7.55 -11.19
CA LYS A 58 4.74 8.95 -10.93
C LYS A 58 4.78 9.30 -9.45
N LEU A 59 4.54 8.33 -8.56
CA LEU A 59 4.78 8.52 -7.13
C LEU A 59 6.28 8.64 -6.81
N ILE A 60 7.13 7.80 -7.43
CA ILE A 60 8.59 7.85 -7.24
C ILE A 60 9.16 9.17 -7.76
N GLU A 61 8.76 9.60 -8.98
CA GLU A 61 9.12 10.92 -9.52
C GLU A 61 8.75 12.05 -8.55
N TYR A 62 7.53 12.03 -8.01
CA TYR A 62 7.05 13.02 -7.04
C TYR A 62 7.84 13.02 -5.72
N ILE A 63 8.13 11.84 -5.15
CA ILE A 63 8.94 11.70 -3.91
C ILE A 63 10.38 12.19 -4.14
N LEU A 64 10.95 11.95 -5.33
CA LEU A 64 12.29 12.45 -5.66
C LEU A 64 12.30 13.97 -5.90
N ALA A 65 11.26 14.53 -6.51
CA ALA A 65 11.12 15.97 -6.70
C ALA A 65 10.95 16.72 -5.37
N SER A 66 10.10 16.23 -4.47
CA SER A 66 9.84 16.87 -3.17
C SER A 66 11.05 16.89 -2.24
N LYS A 67 12.00 15.95 -2.40
CA LYS A 67 13.30 15.96 -1.70
C LYS A 67 14.29 16.98 -2.26
N LYS A 68 14.16 17.38 -3.53
CA LYS A 68 15.05 18.34 -4.21
C LYS A 68 14.60 19.79 -4.04
N SER A 69 13.29 20.04 -4.04
CA SER A 69 12.71 21.34 -3.70
C SER A 69 11.41 21.17 -2.92
N SER A 70 11.30 21.87 -1.80
CA SER A 70 10.10 21.86 -0.95
C SER A 70 8.92 22.64 -1.54
N GLU A 71 9.12 23.43 -2.61
CA GLU A 71 8.06 24.22 -3.24
C GLU A 71 7.13 23.37 -4.11
N ASN A 72 7.66 22.31 -4.74
CA ASN A 72 6.89 21.44 -5.63
C ASN A 72 5.96 20.44 -4.91
N GLN A 73 5.81 20.55 -3.58
CA GLN A 73 5.00 19.62 -2.80
C GLN A 73 3.52 20.02 -2.84
N LYS A 74 2.73 19.36 -3.71
CA LYS A 74 1.26 19.47 -3.76
C LYS A 74 0.69 19.34 -2.33
N LYS A 75 -0.13 20.32 -1.90
CA LYS A 75 -0.65 20.40 -0.52
C LYS A 75 -1.38 19.12 -0.07
N GLU A 76 -2.09 18.47 -0.98
CA GLU A 76 -2.87 17.26 -0.77
C GLU A 76 -2.03 16.00 -0.48
N LEU A 77 -0.76 15.99 -0.90
CA LEU A 77 0.14 14.83 -0.88
C LEU A 77 1.27 14.94 0.16
N LYS A 78 1.16 15.89 1.11
CA LYS A 78 2.16 16.14 2.17
C LYS A 78 2.37 14.95 3.13
N HIS A 79 1.43 14.02 3.17
CA HIS A 79 1.49 12.82 4.00
C HIS A 79 2.42 11.75 3.42
N ILE A 80 2.62 11.69 2.10
CA ILE A 80 3.53 10.72 1.47
C ILE A 80 4.94 11.31 1.46
N ARG A 81 5.82 10.75 2.30
CA ARG A 81 7.24 11.16 2.40
C ARG A 81 8.20 10.09 1.88
N SER A 82 7.73 8.85 1.86
CA SER A 82 8.51 7.65 1.55
C SER A 82 7.63 6.57 0.93
N LEU A 83 8.28 5.55 0.34
CA LEU A 83 7.59 4.37 -0.16
C LEU A 83 7.04 3.45 0.96
N LYS A 84 7.26 3.79 2.24
CA LYS A 84 6.67 3.08 3.39
C LYS A 84 5.27 3.61 3.74
N ASP A 85 4.92 4.80 3.26
CA ASP A 85 3.64 5.46 3.53
C ASP A 85 2.54 5.04 2.54
N VAL A 86 2.86 4.10 1.64
CA VAL A 86 1.98 3.54 0.60
C VAL A 86 2.07 2.02 0.55
N VAL A 87 1.02 1.39 0.03
CA VAL A 87 0.92 -0.07 -0.14
C VAL A 87 0.94 -0.40 -1.63
N ASP A 88 1.68 -1.44 -2.02
CA ASP A 88 1.63 -2.02 -3.37
C ASP A 88 0.29 -2.75 -3.56
N ILE A 89 -0.50 -2.35 -4.55
CA ILE A 89 -1.87 -2.83 -4.75
C ILE A 89 -1.93 -3.85 -5.89
N LYS A 90 -2.56 -4.99 -5.62
CA LYS A 90 -2.88 -6.03 -6.58
C LYS A 90 -4.23 -5.70 -7.22
N VAL A 91 -4.16 -5.09 -8.40
CA VAL A 91 -5.32 -4.77 -9.23
C VAL A 91 -5.61 -5.94 -10.17
N THR A 92 -6.88 -6.21 -10.45
CA THR A 92 -7.31 -7.14 -11.50
C THR A 92 -7.99 -6.33 -12.60
N TRP A 93 -7.49 -6.46 -13.83
CA TRP A 93 -7.95 -5.69 -14.98
C TRP A 93 -8.78 -6.56 -15.91
N LYS A 94 -9.95 -6.07 -16.34
CA LYS A 94 -10.68 -6.57 -17.51
C LYS A 94 -11.04 -5.36 -18.38
N ASN A 95 -10.70 -5.38 -19.66
CA ASN A 95 -11.02 -4.30 -20.62
C ASN A 95 -10.63 -2.88 -20.15
N HIS A 96 -9.41 -2.70 -19.60
CA HIS A 96 -8.93 -1.46 -18.97
C HIS A 96 -9.70 -0.97 -17.73
N GLN A 97 -10.66 -1.75 -17.24
CA GLN A 97 -11.42 -1.46 -16.02
C GLN A 97 -10.91 -2.31 -14.85
N ILE A 98 -10.91 -1.72 -13.65
CA ILE A 98 -10.64 -2.42 -12.41
C ILE A 98 -11.84 -3.32 -12.07
N VAL A 99 -11.59 -4.59 -11.78
CA VAL A 99 -12.59 -5.59 -11.43
C VAL A 99 -12.25 -6.25 -10.09
N CYS A 100 -13.26 -6.54 -9.27
CA CYS A 100 -13.06 -7.30 -8.04
C CYS A 100 -12.75 -8.77 -8.37
N PRO A 101 -11.64 -9.36 -7.87
CA PRO A 101 -11.26 -10.73 -8.20
C PRO A 101 -12.22 -11.80 -7.63
N VAL A 102 -13.04 -11.46 -6.63
CA VAL A 102 -13.95 -12.42 -5.96
C VAL A 102 -15.40 -12.26 -6.40
N THR A 103 -15.89 -11.03 -6.58
CA THR A 103 -17.30 -10.76 -6.96
C THR A 103 -17.50 -10.47 -8.44
N GLU A 104 -16.42 -10.41 -9.23
CA GLU A 104 -16.37 -10.02 -10.65
C GLU A 104 -17.02 -8.67 -11.00
N THR A 105 -17.43 -7.89 -10.00
CA THR A 105 -18.00 -6.56 -10.16
C THR A 105 -16.95 -5.60 -10.69
N VAL A 106 -17.30 -4.87 -11.74
CA VAL A 106 -16.52 -3.74 -12.27
C VAL A 106 -16.54 -2.57 -11.26
N ARG A 107 -15.46 -1.79 -11.23
CA ARG A 107 -15.38 -0.54 -10.47
C ARG A 107 -16.07 0.60 -11.22
N THR A 108 -17.02 1.23 -10.55
CA THR A 108 -17.97 2.24 -11.05
C THR A 108 -18.11 3.31 -9.97
N LYS A 109 -18.47 4.56 -10.28
CA LYS A 109 -18.70 5.61 -9.25
C LYS A 109 -19.65 5.18 -8.13
N LYS A 110 -20.64 4.33 -8.46
CA LYS A 110 -21.67 3.80 -7.54
C LYS A 110 -21.19 2.60 -6.69
N ILE A 111 -20.08 1.95 -7.05
CA ILE A 111 -19.58 0.74 -6.39
C ILE A 111 -18.29 1.09 -5.66
N GLN A 112 -18.37 1.23 -4.34
CA GLN A 112 -17.20 1.44 -3.51
C GLN A 112 -16.28 0.21 -3.52
N PHE A 113 -14.98 0.48 -3.65
CA PHE A 113 -13.91 -0.51 -3.56
C PHE A 113 -13.04 -0.18 -2.35
N ALA A 114 -12.40 -1.19 -1.80
CA ALA A 114 -11.45 -1.07 -0.72
C ALA A 114 -10.29 -2.04 -0.94
N TYR A 115 -9.11 -1.69 -0.42
CA TYR A 115 -7.96 -2.59 -0.41
C TYR A 115 -7.53 -2.89 1.03
N LEU A 116 -6.87 -4.03 1.21
CA LEU A 116 -6.36 -4.47 2.51
C LEU A 116 -4.88 -4.13 2.66
N ARG A 117 -4.52 -3.33 3.68
CA ARG A 117 -3.13 -2.96 4.01
C ARG A 117 -2.14 -4.14 4.04
N PRO A 118 -2.43 -5.32 4.67
CA PRO A 118 -1.43 -6.37 4.82
C PRO A 118 -1.13 -7.17 3.53
N CYS A 119 -2.00 -7.14 2.52
CA CYS A 119 -1.83 -7.95 1.29
C CYS A 119 -1.95 -7.19 -0.03
N GLY A 120 -2.40 -5.93 0.00
CA GLY A 120 -2.61 -5.10 -1.19
C GLY A 120 -3.77 -5.52 -2.09
N CYS A 121 -4.58 -6.53 -1.71
CA CYS A 121 -5.68 -6.98 -2.58
C CYS A 121 -6.81 -5.95 -2.64
N LEU A 122 -7.16 -5.51 -3.85
CA LEU A 122 -8.23 -4.56 -4.13
C LEU A 122 -9.54 -5.29 -4.48
N MET A 123 -10.62 -5.00 -3.76
CA MET A 123 -11.90 -5.71 -3.86
C MET A 123 -13.10 -4.76 -3.64
N ALA A 124 -14.31 -5.21 -3.98
CA ALA A 124 -15.54 -4.47 -3.70
C ALA A 124 -15.79 -4.38 -2.18
N TYR A 125 -16.07 -3.18 -1.66
CA TYR A 125 -16.23 -2.97 -0.21
C TYR A 125 -17.43 -3.74 0.37
N LYS A 126 -18.53 -3.87 -0.39
CA LYS A 126 -19.72 -4.68 -0.03
C LYS A 126 -19.41 -6.16 0.25
N LEU A 127 -18.31 -6.71 -0.28
CA LEU A 127 -17.86 -8.06 0.06
C LEU A 127 -17.29 -8.09 1.48
N LEU A 128 -16.46 -7.11 1.81
CA LEU A 128 -15.84 -6.99 3.13
C LEU A 128 -16.89 -6.72 4.21
N GLU A 129 -17.91 -5.90 3.93
CA GLU A 129 -19.04 -5.67 4.86
C GLU A 129 -19.81 -6.96 5.19
N LYS A 130 -20.02 -7.85 4.21
CA LYS A 130 -20.64 -9.16 4.45
C LYS A 130 -19.78 -10.06 5.33
N ILE A 131 -18.45 -10.00 5.18
CA ILE A 131 -17.51 -10.73 6.05
C ILE A 131 -17.54 -10.14 7.47
N ARG A 132 -17.58 -8.81 7.62
CA ARG A 132 -17.76 -8.15 8.93
C ARG A 132 -19.06 -8.56 9.60
N GLY A 133 -20.18 -8.55 8.87
CA GLY A 133 -21.52 -8.83 9.40
C GLY A 133 -21.75 -10.26 9.89
N GLN A 134 -20.78 -11.17 9.70
CA GLN A 134 -20.78 -12.49 10.35
C GLN A 134 -20.39 -12.41 11.83
N PHE A 135 -19.74 -11.32 12.25
CA PHE A 135 -19.33 -11.05 13.64
C PHE A 135 -20.26 -10.01 14.27
N ARG A 136 -20.57 -10.16 15.56
CA ARG A 136 -21.42 -9.23 16.30
C ARG A 136 -20.61 -8.01 16.75
N ASP A 137 -21.26 -6.85 16.90
CA ASP A 137 -20.60 -5.66 17.46
C ASP A 137 -20.34 -5.78 18.98
N SER A 138 -20.90 -6.78 19.66
CA SER A 138 -20.57 -7.12 21.06
C SER A 138 -19.10 -7.50 21.26
N ASP A 139 -18.44 -7.97 20.20
CA ASP A 139 -17.11 -8.58 20.27
C ASP A 139 -16.02 -7.56 19.88
N LEU A 140 -16.32 -6.26 19.92
CA LEU A 140 -15.48 -5.18 19.38
C LEU A 140 -14.04 -5.19 19.93
N GLU A 141 -13.87 -5.50 21.22
CA GLU A 141 -12.56 -5.55 21.89
C GLU A 141 -11.77 -6.86 21.65
N ASN A 142 -12.44 -7.91 21.17
CA ASN A 142 -11.86 -9.25 20.95
C ASN A 142 -12.17 -9.80 19.54
N ARG A 143 -12.40 -8.92 18.56
CA ARG A 143 -12.77 -9.31 17.20
C ARG A 143 -11.64 -10.16 16.58
N PRO A 144 -11.93 -11.41 16.14
CA PRO A 144 -10.90 -12.26 15.54
C PRO A 144 -10.46 -11.69 14.18
N ASN A 145 -9.18 -11.87 13.86
CA ASN A 145 -8.64 -11.50 12.55
C ASN A 145 -9.40 -12.24 11.43
N SER A 146 -9.95 -11.48 10.50
CA SER A 146 -10.60 -12.02 9.30
C SER A 146 -9.57 -12.45 8.27
N SER A 147 -9.93 -13.36 7.36
CA SER A 147 -9.05 -13.82 6.28
C SER A 147 -9.42 -13.16 4.95
N CYS A 148 -8.42 -12.70 4.19
CA CYS A 148 -8.63 -12.08 2.89
C CYS A 148 -9.22 -13.08 1.88
N PRO A 149 -10.41 -12.85 1.31
CA PRO A 149 -11.07 -13.82 0.43
C PRO A 149 -10.35 -14.03 -0.92
N ASN A 150 -9.36 -13.21 -1.27
CA ASN A 150 -8.55 -13.36 -2.49
C ASN A 150 -7.20 -14.08 -2.26
N CYS A 151 -6.64 -14.05 -1.04
CA CYS A 151 -5.28 -14.57 -0.80
C CYS A 151 -5.03 -15.20 0.57
N GLY A 152 -6.06 -15.38 1.41
CA GLY A 152 -5.97 -16.05 2.71
C GLY A 152 -5.24 -15.27 3.82
N ARG A 153 -4.65 -14.11 3.53
CA ARG A 153 -3.90 -13.34 4.53
C ARG A 153 -4.82 -12.76 5.60
N SER A 154 -4.45 -12.91 6.86
CA SER A 154 -5.16 -12.31 8.01
C SER A 154 -5.13 -10.78 7.96
N PHE A 155 -6.24 -10.17 8.36
CA PHE A 155 -6.41 -8.72 8.48
C PHE A 155 -7.44 -8.39 9.57
N HIS A 156 -7.30 -7.22 10.19
CA HIS A 156 -8.28 -6.68 11.13
C HIS A 156 -9.24 -5.74 10.40
N PHE A 157 -10.56 -5.96 10.45
CA PHE A 157 -11.50 -5.17 9.63
C PHE A 157 -11.36 -3.67 9.88
N ASP A 158 -11.36 -3.28 11.15
CA ASP A 158 -11.37 -1.87 11.55
C ASP A 158 -10.04 -1.17 11.29
N HIS A 159 -8.94 -1.91 11.08
CA HIS A 159 -7.58 -1.36 11.00
C HIS A 159 -6.80 -1.67 9.72
N ASP A 160 -7.25 -2.60 8.87
CA ASP A 160 -6.55 -2.94 7.63
C ASP A 160 -7.34 -2.58 6.37
N VAL A 161 -8.63 -2.29 6.47
CA VAL A 161 -9.47 -1.92 5.33
C VAL A 161 -9.31 -0.44 5.02
N VAL A 162 -8.88 -0.11 3.80
CA VAL A 162 -8.85 1.27 3.27
C VAL A 162 -9.87 1.37 2.14
N LYS A 163 -10.93 2.15 2.36
CA LYS A 163 -11.93 2.48 1.32
C LYS A 163 -11.35 3.48 0.33
N LEU A 164 -11.63 3.30 -0.96
CA LEU A 164 -11.16 4.21 -2.00
C LEU A 164 -12.05 5.46 -2.09
N GLY A 165 -11.42 6.64 -2.07
CA GLY A 165 -12.10 7.95 -2.08
C GLY A 165 -12.64 8.42 -0.72
N GLU A 166 -12.38 7.69 0.37
CA GLU A 166 -12.77 8.08 1.73
C GLU A 166 -11.56 7.95 2.66
N SER A 167 -11.12 9.07 3.25
CA SER A 167 -9.93 9.11 4.10
C SER A 167 -10.25 8.87 5.56
N ASP A 168 -9.68 7.82 6.13
CA ASP A 168 -9.77 7.49 7.56
C ASP A 168 -8.44 7.84 8.26
N GLU A 169 -8.28 9.13 8.59
CA GLU A 169 -7.08 9.70 9.21
C GLU A 169 -6.83 9.17 10.62
N GLU A 170 -7.89 8.94 11.42
CA GLU A 170 -7.79 8.46 12.80
C GLU A 170 -7.26 7.04 12.85
N ASN A 171 -7.84 6.16 12.03
CA ASN A 171 -7.39 4.79 11.87
C ASN A 171 -5.98 4.70 11.30
N HIS A 172 -5.64 5.54 10.32
CA HIS A 172 -4.27 5.63 9.82
C HIS A 172 -3.28 6.05 10.92
N GLN A 173 -3.64 7.03 11.77
CA GLN A 173 -2.80 7.42 12.91
C GLN A 173 -2.64 6.28 13.93
N TYR A 174 -3.71 5.55 14.23
CA TYR A 174 -3.68 4.37 15.09
C TYR A 174 -2.72 3.31 14.53
N VAL A 175 -2.95 2.85 13.30
CA VAL A 175 -2.11 1.85 12.60
C VAL A 175 -0.65 2.32 12.53
N THR A 176 -0.41 3.61 12.25
CA THR A 176 0.94 4.16 12.19
C THR A 176 1.64 4.15 13.56
N LYS A 177 0.93 4.39 14.67
CA LYS A 177 1.49 4.26 16.03
C LYS A 177 1.82 2.80 16.33
N VAL A 178 0.86 1.90 16.13
CA VAL A 178 1.00 0.45 16.36
C VAL A 178 2.15 -0.15 15.53
N LEU A 179 2.23 0.15 14.23
CA LEU A 179 3.34 -0.30 13.38
C LEU A 179 4.69 0.30 13.84
N LYS A 180 4.75 1.58 14.23
CA LYS A 180 5.98 2.18 14.80
C LYS A 180 6.39 1.49 16.10
N GLU A 181 5.46 1.11 16.96
CA GLU A 181 5.73 0.38 18.20
C GLU A 181 6.30 -1.02 17.91
N TYR A 182 5.68 -1.79 17.01
CA TYR A 182 6.21 -3.10 16.59
C TYR A 182 7.58 -3.01 15.90
N HIS A 183 7.77 -2.04 14.98
CA HIS A 183 9.03 -1.89 14.25
C HIS A 183 10.15 -1.20 15.03
N SER A 184 9.86 -0.48 16.12
CA SER A 184 10.89 0.18 16.95
C SER A 184 11.55 -0.76 17.98
N GLY A 185 11.17 -2.04 18.02
CA GLY A 185 11.87 -3.07 18.80
C GLY A 185 11.81 -2.88 20.32
N LYS A 186 11.01 -1.92 20.80
CA LYS A 186 10.77 -1.65 22.23
C LYS A 186 9.91 -2.76 22.82
N LYS A 187 10.53 -3.93 23.06
CA LYS A 187 10.02 -4.93 24.00
C LYS A 187 9.57 -4.19 25.25
N ARG A 188 8.31 -4.40 25.66
CA ARG A 188 7.77 -3.87 26.93
C ARG A 188 8.82 -4.12 28.00
N LEU A 189 9.41 -3.07 28.58
CA LEU A 189 10.22 -3.24 29.78
C LEU A 189 9.27 -3.89 30.80
N LYS A 190 9.59 -5.11 31.22
CA LYS A 190 8.86 -5.76 32.31
C LYS A 190 9.00 -4.84 33.51
N GLU A 191 7.87 -4.28 33.91
CA GLU A 191 7.74 -3.47 35.11
C GLU A 191 8.15 -4.33 36.31
N LYS A 192 9.38 -4.14 36.78
CA LYS A 192 9.85 -4.79 38.01
C LYS A 192 9.14 -4.09 39.17
N THR A 193 8.02 -4.67 39.59
CA THR A 193 7.32 -4.31 40.81
C THR A 193 8.30 -4.26 41.97
N LYS A 194 8.36 -3.09 42.61
CA LYS A 194 9.38 -2.72 43.59
C LYS A 194 8.93 -3.16 44.99
N THR A 195 9.41 -4.31 45.45
CA THR A 195 9.31 -4.79 46.84
C THR A 195 10.60 -5.50 47.23
N LYS A 196 11.12 -5.41 48.45
CA LYS A 196 11.09 -4.32 49.45
C LYS A 196 12.44 -4.42 50.19
N SER A 197 13.03 -3.30 50.57
CA SER A 197 14.34 -3.24 51.24
C SER A 197 14.33 -3.79 52.66
N THR A 198 15.41 -4.49 53.06
CA THR A 198 16.12 -4.32 54.35
C THR A 198 17.50 -5.02 54.33
N GLU A 199 18.55 -4.28 54.77
CA GLU A 199 19.72 -4.66 55.62
C GLU A 199 20.28 -6.11 55.53
N SER A 200 21.59 -6.41 55.44
CA SER A 200 22.85 -5.83 55.99
C SER A 200 24.04 -6.72 55.49
N THR A 201 25.35 -6.51 55.70
CA THR A 201 26.26 -5.35 55.98
C THR A 201 27.72 -5.86 55.83
N ALA A 202 28.67 -5.02 55.37
CA ALA A 202 30.13 -5.29 55.25
C ALA A 202 30.52 -6.38 54.20
N GLU A 203 31.73 -6.46 53.63
CA GLU A 203 32.97 -5.67 53.77
C GLU A 203 33.82 -5.71 52.46
N SER A 204 34.91 -4.92 52.41
CA SER A 204 36.15 -5.00 51.59
C SER A 204 36.33 -6.16 50.56
N THR A 205 36.99 -5.99 49.39
CA THR A 205 38.18 -5.15 49.11
C THR A 205 38.41 -4.98 47.58
N LEU A 206 39.22 -3.98 47.21
CA LEU A 206 40.13 -3.81 46.04
C LEU A 206 40.28 -5.02 45.06
N GLU A 207 40.45 -4.85 43.74
CA GLU A 207 41.33 -3.90 43.03
C GLU A 207 40.77 -3.32 41.70
N THR A 208 41.48 -2.30 41.19
CA THR A 208 41.18 -1.50 39.99
C THR A 208 42.25 -1.72 38.90
N THR A 209 42.04 -1.15 37.71
CA THR A 209 42.99 -0.92 36.60
C THR A 209 43.16 -2.07 35.57
N SER A 210 43.41 -1.84 34.28
CA SER A 210 42.90 -0.88 33.28
C SER A 210 43.68 -1.07 31.95
N VAL A 211 42.95 -1.24 30.85
CA VAL A 211 43.19 -0.59 29.53
C VAL A 211 44.37 -1.09 28.63
N ALA A 212 44.12 -1.05 27.30
CA ALA A 212 44.98 -1.51 26.18
C ALA A 212 45.95 -0.40 25.65
N PRO A 213 46.49 -0.34 24.39
CA PRO A 213 46.63 -1.29 23.25
C PRO A 213 47.96 -1.20 22.40
N LYS A 214 48.06 -1.97 21.29
CA LYS A 214 48.75 -1.72 19.95
C LYS A 214 50.10 -2.38 19.53
N LYS A 215 50.01 -3.09 18.38
CA LYS A 215 50.84 -3.10 17.13
C LYS A 215 52.36 -3.38 17.09
N SER A 216 52.77 -4.27 16.17
CA SER A 216 53.78 -4.04 15.09
C SER A 216 53.66 -5.11 13.97
N SER A 217 54.47 -5.03 12.90
CA SER A 217 54.23 -5.67 11.57
C SER A 217 55.51 -5.99 10.79
N THR A 218 55.51 -6.99 9.88
CA THR A 218 56.31 -7.01 8.62
C THR A 218 55.91 -8.14 7.62
N ASP A 219 56.05 -7.84 6.33
CA ASP A 219 56.00 -8.71 5.11
C ASP A 219 57.47 -9.05 4.66
N PRO A 220 57.83 -9.66 3.48
CA PRO A 220 57.06 -10.19 2.33
C PRO A 220 57.53 -11.58 1.76
N SER A 221 56.81 -12.14 0.76
CA SER A 221 57.31 -12.49 -0.62
C SER A 221 56.53 -13.59 -1.38
N ASN A 222 56.58 -13.53 -2.73
CA ASN A 222 55.89 -14.39 -3.73
C ASN A 222 56.70 -14.34 -5.06
N PRO A 223 56.87 -15.43 -5.86
CA PRO A 223 56.19 -15.53 -7.19
C PRO A 223 55.95 -17.00 -7.69
N SER A 224 54.99 -17.40 -8.54
CA SER A 224 54.85 -17.29 -10.02
C SER A 224 53.83 -18.40 -10.43
N LYS A 225 52.76 -18.24 -11.23
CA LYS A 225 52.56 -17.91 -12.68
C LYS A 225 52.89 -19.02 -13.72
N ARG A 226 51.95 -19.16 -14.69
CA ARG A 226 51.89 -19.97 -15.95
C ARG A 226 51.32 -21.42 -15.86
N SER A 227 50.65 -21.99 -16.87
CA SER A 227 49.91 -21.43 -18.05
C SER A 227 49.24 -22.54 -18.91
N LEU A 228 48.10 -22.20 -19.53
CA LEU A 228 47.65 -22.62 -20.90
C LEU A 228 47.31 -24.10 -21.26
N SER A 229 46.21 -24.17 -22.03
CA SER A 229 45.92 -24.99 -23.25
C SER A 229 45.22 -26.37 -23.22
N ASP A 230 44.44 -26.56 -24.30
CA ASP A 230 44.04 -27.79 -25.02
C ASP A 230 42.76 -28.58 -24.64
N THR A 231 41.67 -28.22 -25.32
CA THR A 231 40.75 -29.15 -26.00
C THR A 231 41.46 -29.76 -27.24
N PRO A 232 41.12 -30.95 -27.81
CA PRO A 232 39.76 -31.44 -28.16
C PRO A 232 39.54 -32.95 -27.81
N THR A 233 38.43 -33.65 -28.09
CA THR A 233 37.94 -34.08 -29.43
C THR A 233 36.61 -34.86 -29.30
N ALA A 234 35.81 -34.85 -30.38
CA ALA A 234 34.47 -35.45 -30.44
C ALA A 234 34.42 -36.99 -30.47
N LYS A 235 33.25 -37.55 -30.10
CA LYS A 235 32.69 -38.74 -30.77
C LYS A 235 31.23 -38.52 -31.15
N ARG A 236 30.87 -39.01 -32.34
CA ARG A 236 29.60 -38.80 -33.06
C ARG A 236 29.20 -40.12 -33.73
N THR A 237 28.07 -40.67 -33.32
CA THR A 237 27.34 -41.81 -33.91
C THR A 237 25.97 -41.77 -33.22
N LYS A 238 24.80 -41.62 -33.86
CA LYS A 238 24.30 -42.00 -35.20
C LYS A 238 24.18 -43.51 -35.42
N VAL A 239 23.08 -44.07 -34.91
CA VAL A 239 22.05 -44.68 -35.75
C VAL A 239 20.78 -43.86 -35.53
#